data_AF-A0A1V5YZ32-F1
#
_entry.id   AF-A0A1V5YZ32-F1
#
_cell.length_a   1.000
_cell.length_b   1.000
_cell.length_c   1.000
_cell.angle_alpha   90.00
_cell.angle_beta   90.00
_cell.angle_gamma   90.00
#
_symmetry.space_group_name_H-M   'P 1'
#
loop_
_entity.id
_entity.type
_entity.pdbx_description
1 polymer ?
#
loop_
_entity_poly.entity_id
_entity_poly.type
_entity_poly.pdbx_seq_one_letter_code
_entity_poly.pdbx_strand_id
1 'polypeptide(L)'
;MTLDELKRTRWWALWVAETGGSEPYKEAIDLALSTTQVFYIEKSDCLGEPLWFICDRPMEAEDGAFAMSAFPTRKEAVALCREMGWKVKR
;
A
#
# COMPACT_ATOMS: atom_id res chain seq x y z
N MET A 1 -3.24 -1.52 15.31
CA MET A 1 -1.85 -1.11 15.08
C MET A 1 -1.68 0.32 15.56
N THR A 2 -0.63 0.63 16.32
CA THR A 2 -0.21 1.99 16.71
C THR A 2 0.83 2.55 15.73
N LEU A 3 1.19 3.84 15.82
CA LEU A 3 2.27 4.39 15.00
C LEU A 3 3.62 3.71 15.27
N ASP A 4 3.94 3.41 16.54
CA ASP A 4 5.20 2.74 16.88
C ASP A 4 5.26 1.30 16.36
N GLU A 5 4.12 0.61 16.35
CA GLU A 5 4.00 -0.71 15.71
C GLU A 5 4.15 -0.59 14.20
N LEU A 6 3.50 0.40 13.58
CA LEU A 6 3.57 0.68 12.15
C LEU A 6 5.01 0.93 11.68
N LYS A 7 5.80 1.72 12.44
CA LYS A 7 7.22 2.00 12.17
C LYS A 7 8.10 0.75 12.12
N ARG A 8 7.65 -0.37 12.68
CA ARG A 8 8.37 -1.66 12.71
C ARG A 8 7.88 -2.66 11.65
N THR A 9 6.90 -2.29 10.83
CA THR A 9 6.32 -3.17 9.81
C THR A 9 7.20 -3.23 8.56
N ARG A 10 7.00 -4.30 7.76
CA ARG A 10 7.62 -4.39 6.43
C ARG A 10 7.15 -3.25 5.51
N TRP A 11 5.88 -2.84 5.59
CA TRP A 11 5.36 -1.75 4.75
C TRP A 11 6.13 -0.45 4.98
N TRP A 12 6.38 -0.07 6.24
CA TRP A 12 7.15 1.12 6.55
C TRP A 12 8.58 1.04 6.01
N ALA A 13 9.24 -0.10 6.17
CA ALA A 13 10.58 -0.30 5.65
C ALA A 13 10.65 -0.19 4.12
N LEU A 14 9.64 -0.74 3.41
CA LEU A 14 9.52 -0.61 1.95
C LEU A 14 9.33 0.85 1.54
N TRP A 15 8.41 1.56 2.18
CA TRP A 15 8.16 2.98 1.91
C TRP A 15 9.44 3.82 2.03
N VAL A 16 10.17 3.66 3.14
CA VAL A 16 11.42 4.38 3.40
C VAL A 16 12.46 4.06 2.32
N ALA A 17 12.58 2.80 1.91
CA ALA A 17 13.51 2.41 0.85
C ALA A 17 13.13 3.03 -0.51
N GLU A 18 11.85 3.03 -0.88
CA GLU A 18 11.33 3.54 -2.14
C GLU A 18 11.41 5.08 -2.22
N THR A 19 11.28 5.77 -1.09
CA THR A 19 11.31 7.24 -1.01
C THR A 19 12.68 7.82 -0.63
N GLY A 20 13.74 7.02 -0.68
CA GLY A 20 15.11 7.48 -0.44
C GLY A 20 15.39 7.88 1.02
N GLY A 21 14.77 7.20 1.97
CA GLY A 21 15.00 7.38 3.41
C GLY A 21 13.93 8.20 4.13
N SER A 22 12.86 8.59 3.44
CA SER A 22 11.82 9.46 4.00
C SER A 22 10.72 8.65 4.71
N GLU A 23 10.25 9.12 5.87
CA GLU A 23 9.10 8.53 6.53
C GLU A 23 7.81 8.77 5.71
N PRO A 24 6.79 7.89 5.78
CA PRO A 24 5.48 8.15 5.22
C PRO A 24 4.89 9.46 5.74
N TYR A 25 4.27 10.23 4.84
CA TYR A 25 3.57 11.45 5.23
C TYR A 25 2.21 11.12 5.87
N LYS A 26 1.59 12.12 6.48
CA LYS A 26 0.43 11.95 7.36
C LYS A 26 -0.72 11.14 6.73
N GLU A 27 -1.09 11.43 5.49
CA GLU A 27 -2.19 10.74 4.81
C GLU A 27 -1.87 9.25 4.57
N ALA A 28 -0.65 8.90 4.18
CA ALA A 28 -0.23 7.50 4.05
C ALA A 28 -0.26 6.77 5.41
N ILE A 29 0.13 7.44 6.49
CA ILE A 29 0.04 6.91 7.86
C ILE A 29 -1.42 6.71 8.26
N ASP A 30 -2.28 7.70 8.03
CA ASP A 30 -3.71 7.65 8.37
C ASP A 30 -4.39 6.48 7.64
N LEU A 31 -4.09 6.29 6.35
CA LEU A 31 -4.57 5.16 5.56
C LEU A 31 -4.05 3.82 6.10
N ALA A 32 -2.75 3.71 6.38
CA ALA A 32 -2.14 2.48 6.89
C ALA A 32 -2.69 2.06 8.25
N LEU A 33 -3.05 3.01 9.11
CA LEU A 33 -3.64 2.76 10.43
C LEU A 33 -5.17 2.60 10.41
N SER A 34 -5.83 2.95 9.30
CA SER A 34 -7.28 2.92 9.22
C SER A 34 -7.84 1.50 9.32
N THR A 35 -8.81 1.32 10.22
CA THR A 35 -9.51 0.04 10.42
C THR A 35 -10.74 -0.12 9.52
N THR A 36 -11.18 0.98 8.91
CA THR A 36 -12.34 1.04 8.01
C THR A 36 -11.94 1.07 6.54
N GLN A 37 -10.69 1.42 6.23
CA GLN A 37 -10.18 1.43 4.87
C GLN A 37 -10.26 0.03 4.23
N VAL A 38 -10.71 0.01 2.98
CA VAL A 38 -10.67 -1.17 2.12
C VAL A 38 -9.75 -0.85 0.95
N PHE A 39 -8.70 -1.65 0.79
CA PHE A 39 -7.73 -1.48 -0.27
C PHE A 39 -8.08 -2.35 -1.49
N TYR A 40 -7.53 -1.96 -2.64
CA TYR A 40 -7.66 -2.63 -3.92
C TYR A 40 -6.29 -3.20 -4.32
N ILE A 41 -6.27 -4.37 -4.94
CA ILE A 41 -5.04 -4.94 -5.51
C ILE A 41 -5.21 -5.04 -7.01
N GLU A 42 -4.59 -4.12 -7.74
CA GLU A 42 -4.78 -3.95 -9.18
C GLU A 42 -3.46 -4.09 -9.92
N LYS A 43 -3.52 -4.72 -11.10
CA LYS A 43 -2.35 -4.92 -11.95
C LYS A 43 -2.22 -3.72 -12.89
N SER A 44 -1.04 -3.12 -12.96
CA SER A 44 -0.75 -2.03 -13.89
C SER A 44 0.70 -2.09 -14.36
N ASP A 45 0.98 -1.60 -15.56
CA ASP A 45 2.29 -1.49 -16.18
C ASP A 45 2.73 -0.02 -16.38
N CYS A 46 2.12 0.91 -15.63
CA CYS A 46 2.41 2.35 -15.74
C CYS A 46 3.87 2.74 -15.49
N LEU A 47 4.67 1.85 -14.89
CA LEU A 47 6.11 2.02 -14.64
C LEU A 47 6.98 1.24 -15.64
N GLY A 48 6.42 0.76 -16.74
CA GLY A 48 7.12 0.01 -17.79
C GLY A 48 7.18 -1.51 -17.57
N GLU A 49 6.88 -1.98 -16.36
CA GLU A 49 6.76 -3.40 -16.03
C GLU A 49 5.45 -3.70 -15.29
N PRO A 50 4.84 -4.87 -15.51
CA PRO A 50 3.58 -5.23 -14.88
C PRO A 50 3.77 -5.50 -13.38
N LEU A 51 3.26 -4.59 -12.55
CA LEU A 51 3.25 -4.68 -11.09
C LEU A 51 1.82 -4.80 -10.56
N TRP A 52 1.72 -5.27 -9.32
CA TRP A 52 0.50 -5.35 -8.54
C TRP A 52 0.53 -4.28 -7.45
N PHE A 53 -0.30 -3.26 -7.61
CA PHE A 53 -0.39 -2.12 -6.70
C PHE A 53 -1.43 -2.40 -5.61
N ILE A 54 -1.12 -1.96 -4.38
CA ILE A 54 -2.10 -1.86 -3.30
C ILE A 54 -2.58 -0.42 -3.26
N CYS A 55 -3.86 -0.18 -3.53
CA CYS A 55 -4.42 1.16 -3.70
C CYS A 55 -5.54 1.45 -2.70
N ASP A 56 -5.67 2.70 -2.27
CA ASP A 56 -6.78 3.15 -1.40
C ASP A 56 -8.14 3.09 -2.09
N ARG A 57 -8.15 3.25 -3.42
CA ARG A 57 -9.32 3.20 -4.31
C ARG A 57 -8.96 2.55 -5.66
N PRO A 58 -9.94 2.25 -6.54
CA PRO A 58 -9.64 1.75 -7.87
C PRO A 58 -8.78 2.74 -8.67
N MET A 59 -7.83 2.25 -9.47
CA MET A 59 -6.93 3.09 -10.27
C MET A 59 -7.66 3.96 -11.29
N GLU A 60 -8.86 3.56 -11.72
CA GLU A 60 -9.73 4.31 -12.64
C GLU A 60 -10.61 5.36 -11.94
N ALA A 61 -10.46 5.58 -10.63
CA ALA A 61 -11.19 6.64 -9.94
C ALA A 61 -10.88 8.03 -10.54
N GLU A 62 -11.87 8.94 -10.55
CA GLU A 62 -11.74 10.27 -11.18
C GLU A 62 -10.53 11.07 -10.68
N ASP A 63 -10.23 10.99 -9.39
CA ASP A 63 -9.09 11.67 -8.75
C ASP A 63 -7.79 10.85 -8.78
N GLY A 64 -7.79 9.70 -9.46
CA GLY A 64 -6.73 8.71 -9.41
C GLY A 64 -6.67 7.97 -8.07
N ALA A 65 -5.93 6.85 -8.06
CA ALA A 65 -5.68 6.10 -6.85
C ALA A 65 -4.33 6.42 -6.24
N PHE A 66 -4.28 6.40 -4.91
CA PHE A 66 -3.04 6.45 -4.17
C PHE A 66 -2.49 5.04 -3.94
N ALA A 67 -1.28 4.80 -4.44
CA ALA A 67 -0.58 3.54 -4.29
C ALA A 67 0.16 3.49 -2.94
N MET A 68 -0.23 2.55 -2.09
CA MET A 68 0.40 2.28 -0.81
C MET A 68 1.72 1.51 -0.95
N SER A 69 1.82 0.62 -1.94
CA SER A 69 3.00 -0.19 -2.28
C SER A 69 2.75 -0.95 -3.59
N ALA A 70 3.81 -1.43 -4.26
CA ALA A 70 3.74 -2.20 -5.50
C ALA A 70 4.64 -3.44 -5.45
N PHE A 71 4.18 -4.55 -6.05
CA PHE A 71 4.90 -5.82 -6.04
C PHE A 71 4.92 -6.52 -7.41
N PRO A 72 5.94 -7.31 -7.73
CA PRO A 72 5.96 -8.13 -8.95
C PRO A 72 4.82 -9.15 -9.03
N THR A 73 4.35 -9.64 -7.88
CA THR A 73 3.28 -10.65 -7.84
C THR A 73 2.10 -10.24 -6.95
N ARG A 74 0.88 -10.63 -7.37
CA ARG A 74 -0.34 -10.46 -6.55
C ARG A 74 -0.21 -11.12 -5.18
N LYS A 75 0.51 -12.25 -5.11
CA LYS A 75 0.70 -13.02 -3.88
C LYS A 75 1.44 -12.20 -2.83
N GLU A 76 2.46 -11.45 -3.23
CA GLU A 76 3.22 -10.58 -2.33
C GLU A 76 2.38 -9.39 -1.85
N ALA A 77 1.63 -8.75 -2.76
CA ALA A 77 0.70 -7.68 -2.39
C ALA A 77 -0.34 -8.16 -1.36
N VAL A 78 -0.95 -9.32 -1.59
CA VAL A 78 -1.90 -9.94 -0.64
C VAL A 78 -1.22 -10.28 0.69
N ALA A 79 0.03 -10.75 0.66
CA ALA A 79 0.77 -11.07 1.88
C ALA A 79 1.03 -9.82 2.72
N LEU A 80 1.41 -8.70 2.10
CA LEU A 80 1.56 -7.42 2.80
C LEU A 80 0.23 -6.97 3.43
N CYS A 81 -0.88 -6.99 2.67
CA CYS A 81 -2.18 -6.62 3.22
C CYS A 81 -2.56 -7.46 4.45
N ARG A 82 -2.24 -8.76 4.45
CA ARG A 82 -2.49 -9.64 5.60
C ARG A 82 -1.60 -9.31 6.80
N GLU A 83 -0.32 -9.04 6.59
CA GLU A 83 0.61 -8.60 7.65
C GLU A 83 0.10 -7.30 8.30
N MET A 84 -0.38 -6.37 7.48
CA MET A 84 -0.90 -5.09 7.93
C MET A 84 -2.30 -5.17 8.55
N GLY A 85 -3.00 -6.30 8.44
CA GLY A 85 -4.41 -6.42 8.83
C GLY A 85 -5.37 -5.61 7.95
N TRP A 86 -4.93 -5.22 6.75
CA TRP A 86 -5.72 -4.45 5.81
C TRP A 86 -6.81 -5.29 5.15
N LYS A 87 -8.01 -4.71 5.07
CA LYS A 87 -9.12 -5.30 4.32
C LYS A 87 -8.89 -5.06 2.84
N VAL A 88 -9.08 -6.10 2.03
CA VAL A 88 -8.91 -6.03 0.58
C VAL A 88 -10.25 -6.32 -0.09
N LYS A 89 -10.63 -5.50 -1.07
CA LYS A 89 -11.80 -5.76 -1.92
C LYS A 89 -11.53 -7.00 -2.77
N ARG A 90 -12.47 -7.94 -2.76
CA ARG A 90 -12.39 -9.16 -3.57
C ARG A 90 -12.63 -8.89 -5.04
#